data_AF-A0A0B6YHF0-F1
#
_entry.id   AF-A0A0B6YHF0-F1
#
_cell.length_a   1.000
_cell.length_b   1.000
_cell.length_c   1.000
_cell.angle_alpha   90.00
_cell.angle_beta   90.00
_cell.angle_gamma   90.00
#
_symmetry.space_group_name_H-M   'P 1'
#
loop_
_entity.id
_entity.type
_entity.pdbx_description
1 polymer ?
#
loop_
_entity_poly.entity_id
_entity_poly.type
_entity_poly.pdbx_seq_one_letter_code
_entity_poly.pdbx_strand_id
1 'polypeptide(L)'
;TQVQVIFKSSQEVNIKDMPILKCQVIEPSLGEKGEIIASIPVRVSVKAVFSKFSITPSNDINFGSLLVGSKKTRTFTIENKGEFDFKYLISKKLKDSVLTASQRQNKGNEVLKDQSKLTLGMFTIFPTFGIILPKGNQTITVDCLGEIPCKDIQDISIFISDQDPNTSKE
;
A
#
# COMPACT_ATOMS: atom_id res chain seq x y z
N THR A 1 27.35 -8.49 -24.23
CA THR A 1 26.02 -7.84 -24.26
C THR A 1 25.22 -8.36 -23.09
N GLN A 2 24.60 -7.49 -22.30
CA GLN A 2 23.74 -7.88 -21.18
C GLN A 2 22.30 -7.99 -21.69
N VAL A 3 21.62 -9.10 -21.41
CA VAL A 3 20.19 -9.29 -21.71
C VAL A 3 19.40 -9.06 -20.44
N GLN A 4 18.45 -8.14 -20.46
CA GLN A 4 17.56 -7.85 -19.35
C GLN A 4 16.17 -8.41 -19.62
N VAL A 5 15.64 -9.21 -18.69
CA VAL A 5 14.28 -9.74 -18.71
C VAL A 5 13.47 -9.01 -17.65
N ILE A 6 12.34 -8.42 -18.04
CA ILE A 6 11.46 -7.67 -17.14
C ILE A 6 10.10 -8.38 -17.09
N PHE A 7 9.71 -8.84 -15.90
CA PHE A 7 8.38 -9.39 -15.65
C PHE A 7 7.47 -8.29 -15.10
N LYS A 8 6.32 -8.05 -15.74
CA LYS A 8 5.28 -7.13 -15.28
C LYS A 8 3.96 -7.89 -15.24
N SER A 9 3.33 -7.94 -14.07
CA SER A 9 2.01 -8.54 -13.89
C SER A 9 1.07 -7.55 -13.23
N SER A 10 -0.18 -7.51 -13.70
CA SER A 10 -1.29 -6.80 -13.06
C SER A 10 -2.17 -7.71 -12.20
N GLN A 11 -1.77 -8.98 -12.06
CA GLN A 11 -2.48 -10.03 -11.32
C GLN A 11 -1.50 -10.88 -10.49
N GLU A 12 -2.01 -11.61 -9.50
CA GLU A 12 -1.21 -12.60 -8.79
C GLU A 12 -0.81 -13.73 -9.75
N VAL A 13 0.48 -14.05 -9.81
CA VAL A 13 1.05 -15.06 -10.71
C VAL A 13 2.03 -15.92 -9.93
N ASN A 14 2.05 -17.22 -10.22
CA ASN A 14 2.99 -18.17 -9.62
C ASN A 14 3.49 -19.15 -10.70
N ILE A 15 4.63 -18.83 -11.29
CA ILE A 15 5.33 -19.68 -12.25
C ILE A 15 6.50 -20.32 -11.50
N LYS A 16 6.62 -21.65 -11.58
CA LYS A 16 7.71 -22.39 -10.93
C LYS A 16 8.42 -23.28 -11.92
N ASP A 17 9.71 -23.03 -12.09
CA ASP A 17 10.63 -23.81 -12.91
C ASP A 17 10.12 -24.12 -14.33
N MET A 18 9.42 -23.16 -14.96
CA MET A 18 8.83 -23.36 -16.27
C MET A 18 9.78 -22.90 -17.38
N PRO A 19 9.98 -23.69 -18.45
CA PRO A 19 10.84 -23.34 -19.60
C PRO A 19 10.16 -22.34 -20.54
N ILE A 20 9.81 -21.16 -20.03
CA ILE A 20 9.06 -20.13 -20.78
C ILE A 20 9.94 -19.29 -21.71
N LEU A 21 11.27 -19.34 -21.55
CA LEU A 21 12.23 -18.67 -22.41
C LEU A 21 13.08 -19.70 -23.16
N LYS A 22 13.60 -19.30 -24.33
CA LYS A 22 14.50 -20.13 -25.14
C LYS A 22 15.72 -19.30 -25.54
N CYS A 23 16.90 -19.87 -25.35
CA CYS A 23 18.14 -19.35 -25.91
C CYS A 23 18.44 -20.10 -27.21
N GLN A 24 18.45 -19.40 -28.33
CA GLN A 24 18.73 -19.98 -29.64
C GLN A 24 20.17 -19.67 -30.05
N VAL A 25 20.88 -20.72 -30.47
CA VAL A 25 22.22 -20.61 -31.06
C VAL A 25 22.04 -20.67 -32.57
N ILE A 26 22.56 -19.66 -33.27
CA ILE A 26 22.43 -19.51 -34.73
C ILE A 26 23.81 -19.64 -35.36
N GLU A 27 23.93 -20.55 -36.32
CA GLU A 27 25.10 -20.65 -37.20
C GLU A 27 24.86 -19.74 -38.42
N PRO A 28 25.54 -18.60 -38.54
CA PRO A 28 25.25 -17.63 -39.59
C PRO A 28 25.69 -18.09 -40.98
N SER A 29 26.56 -19.10 -41.07
CA SER A 29 27.10 -19.61 -42.33
C SER A 29 26.20 -20.64 -43.03
N LEU A 30 25.18 -21.18 -42.33
CA LEU A 30 24.20 -22.10 -42.93
C LEU A 30 22.95 -21.33 -43.41
N GLY A 31 22.62 -21.49 -44.70
CA GLY A 31 21.44 -20.88 -45.32
C GLY A 31 21.53 -19.36 -45.51
N GLU A 32 20.55 -18.77 -46.19
CA GLU A 32 20.57 -17.33 -46.52
C GLU A 32 20.37 -16.39 -45.31
N LYS A 33 19.87 -16.91 -44.17
CA LYS A 33 19.55 -16.12 -42.96
C LYS A 33 20.17 -16.67 -41.67
N GLY A 34 21.10 -17.62 -41.77
CA GLY A 34 21.58 -18.41 -40.64
C GLY A 34 20.57 -19.49 -40.21
N GLU A 35 21.07 -20.58 -39.63
CA GLU A 35 20.25 -21.70 -39.15
C GLU A 35 20.35 -21.84 -37.63
N ILE A 36 19.23 -22.12 -36.97
CA ILE A 36 19.20 -22.40 -35.53
C ILE A 36 19.74 -23.81 -35.30
N ILE A 37 20.94 -23.93 -34.75
CA ILE A 37 21.61 -25.21 -34.49
C ILE A 37 21.32 -25.75 -33.09
N ALA A 38 20.88 -24.89 -32.16
CA ALA A 38 20.48 -25.31 -30.83
C ALA A 38 19.40 -24.41 -30.24
N SER A 39 18.54 -24.99 -29.42
CA SER A 39 17.49 -24.29 -28.68
C SER A 39 17.52 -24.78 -27.23
N ILE A 40 18.06 -23.95 -26.34
CA ILE A 40 18.29 -24.28 -24.94
C ILE A 40 17.14 -23.66 -24.12
N PRO A 41 16.32 -24.47 -23.43
CA PRO A 41 15.25 -23.94 -22.60
C PRO A 41 15.82 -23.23 -21.37
N VAL A 42 15.36 -22.01 -21.14
CA VAL A 42 15.68 -21.22 -19.94
C VAL A 42 14.47 -21.30 -19.02
N ARG A 43 14.64 -22.01 -17.90
CA ARG A 43 13.60 -22.17 -16.89
C ARG A 43 13.52 -20.91 -16.03
N VAL A 44 12.29 -20.45 -15.79
CA VAL A 44 12.01 -19.25 -15.03
C VAL A 44 11.04 -19.60 -13.90
N SER A 45 11.32 -19.06 -12.72
CA SER A 45 10.38 -19.01 -11.62
C SER A 45 10.06 -17.54 -11.33
N VAL A 46 8.79 -17.21 -11.19
CA VAL A 46 8.35 -15.87 -10.80
C VAL A 46 7.09 -15.94 -9.96
N LYS A 47 7.05 -15.12 -8.91
CA LYS A 47 5.88 -14.97 -8.05
C LYS A 47 5.51 -13.49 -7.98
N ALA A 48 4.27 -13.16 -8.31
CA ALA A 48 3.66 -11.87 -8.07
C ALA A 48 2.46 -12.06 -7.14
N VAL A 49 2.41 -11.23 -6.09
CA VAL A 49 1.38 -11.24 -5.04
C VAL A 49 1.09 -9.80 -4.65
N PHE A 50 -0.10 -9.56 -4.10
CA PHE A 50 -0.47 -8.24 -3.58
C PHE A 50 -0.61 -8.26 -2.05
N SER A 51 -0.57 -7.08 -1.45
CA SER A 51 -0.76 -6.90 -0.01
C SER A 51 -2.17 -7.35 0.38
N LYS A 52 -2.25 -8.20 1.40
CA LYS A 52 -3.52 -8.65 1.99
C LYS A 52 -3.53 -8.22 3.44
N PHE A 53 -4.59 -7.52 3.86
CA PHE A 53 -4.68 -6.97 5.21
C PHE A 53 -6.11 -7.01 5.74
N SER A 54 -6.25 -6.86 7.05
CA SER A 54 -7.54 -6.64 7.71
C SER A 54 -7.42 -5.54 8.75
N ILE A 55 -8.49 -4.78 8.93
CA ILE A 55 -8.59 -3.73 9.95
C ILE A 55 -9.63 -4.14 10.99
N THR A 56 -9.30 -4.03 12.28
CA THR A 56 -10.19 -4.42 13.38
C THR A 56 -10.18 -3.37 14.48
N PRO A 57 -11.35 -2.85 14.92
CA PRO A 57 -12.69 -3.16 14.40
C PRO A 57 -12.90 -2.64 12.96
N SER A 58 -13.84 -3.25 12.22
CA SER A 58 -14.20 -2.86 10.85
C SER A 58 -15.21 -1.70 10.80
N ASN A 59 -15.68 -1.24 11.95
CA ASN A 59 -16.67 -0.17 12.09
C ASN A 59 -16.01 1.09 12.67
N ASP A 60 -16.74 2.20 12.66
CA ASP A 60 -16.34 3.46 13.26
C ASP A 60 -15.88 3.32 14.73
N ILE A 61 -14.88 4.12 15.10
CA ILE A 61 -14.38 4.16 16.48
C ILE A 61 -15.18 5.20 17.27
N ASN A 62 -16.08 4.71 18.12
CA ASN A 62 -16.93 5.57 18.94
C ASN A 62 -16.32 5.84 20.34
N PHE A 63 -16.16 7.12 20.67
CA PHE A 63 -15.70 7.59 21.98
C PHE A 63 -16.85 7.86 22.95
N GLY A 64 -18.09 7.95 22.47
CA GLY A 64 -19.27 8.29 23.28
C GLY A 64 -19.16 9.68 23.90
N SER A 65 -19.97 9.93 24.93
CA SER A 65 -19.85 11.16 25.72
C SER A 65 -18.56 11.18 26.51
N LEU A 66 -17.90 12.35 26.54
CA LEU A 66 -16.66 12.59 27.26
C LEU A 66 -16.86 13.80 28.18
N LEU A 67 -16.41 13.71 29.42
CA LEU A 67 -16.44 14.85 30.35
C LEU A 67 -15.44 15.91 29.86
N VAL A 68 -15.81 17.18 29.96
CA VAL A 68 -14.92 18.29 29.60
C VAL A 68 -13.61 18.22 30.41
N GLY A 69 -12.48 18.37 29.73
CA GLY A 69 -11.13 18.26 30.29
C GLY A 69 -10.63 16.82 30.46
N SER A 70 -11.43 15.80 30.15
CA SER A 70 -11.00 14.39 30.21
C SER A 70 -10.50 13.89 28.86
N LYS A 71 -9.70 12.82 28.92
CA LYS A 71 -9.15 12.12 27.76
C LYS A 71 -9.71 10.70 27.71
N LYS A 72 -10.03 10.22 26.51
CA LYS A 72 -10.39 8.82 26.27
C LYS A 72 -9.57 8.26 25.12
N THR A 73 -9.01 7.07 25.32
CA THR A 73 -8.18 6.38 24.33
C THR A 73 -8.93 5.18 23.78
N ARG A 74 -8.86 4.99 22.47
CA ARG A 74 -9.34 3.81 21.74
C ARG A 74 -8.26 3.34 20.78
N THR A 75 -8.42 2.14 20.25
CA THR A 75 -7.45 1.55 19.32
C THR A 75 -8.17 0.82 18.20
N PHE A 76 -7.50 0.74 17.06
CA PHE A 76 -7.79 -0.25 16.02
C PHE A 76 -6.48 -0.92 15.59
N THR A 77 -6.57 -2.05 14.92
CA THR A 77 -5.42 -2.87 14.54
C THR A 77 -5.44 -3.09 13.04
N ILE A 78 -4.30 -2.87 12.40
CA ILE A 78 -4.04 -3.28 11.01
C ILE A 78 -3.26 -4.59 11.09
N GLU A 79 -3.76 -5.66 10.50
CA GLU A 79 -3.10 -6.96 10.47
C GLU A 79 -2.65 -7.31 9.04
N ASN A 80 -1.43 -7.80 8.90
CA ASN A 80 -0.92 -8.32 7.64
C ASN A 80 -1.32 -9.80 7.46
N LYS A 81 -2.22 -10.04 6.51
CA LYS A 81 -2.70 -11.37 6.08
C LYS A 81 -1.93 -11.90 4.85
N GLY A 82 -1.02 -11.10 4.31
CA GLY A 82 -0.20 -11.41 3.16
C GLY A 82 1.07 -12.17 3.50
N GLU A 83 1.87 -12.39 2.47
CA GLU A 83 3.11 -13.17 2.53
C GLU A 83 4.38 -12.32 2.56
N PHE A 84 4.26 -11.01 2.39
CA PHE A 84 5.38 -10.05 2.39
C PHE A 84 5.03 -8.83 3.26
N ASP A 85 6.04 -8.07 3.66
CA ASP A 85 5.86 -6.86 4.45
C ASP A 85 5.26 -5.73 3.61
N PHE A 86 4.33 -4.96 4.19
CA PHE A 86 3.78 -3.79 3.52
C PHE A 86 3.92 -2.54 4.37
N LYS A 87 3.94 -1.39 3.70
CA LYS A 87 3.90 -0.08 4.34
C LYS A 87 2.47 0.37 4.50
N TYR A 88 2.17 1.02 5.62
CA TYR A 88 0.91 1.74 5.80
C TYR A 88 1.16 3.22 6.06
N LEU A 89 0.18 4.05 5.69
CA LEU A 89 0.14 5.49 5.96
C LEU A 89 -1.29 5.92 6.31
N ILE A 90 -1.45 6.71 7.37
CA ILE A 90 -2.70 7.28 7.82
C ILE A 90 -2.66 8.78 7.59
N SER A 91 -3.65 9.30 6.88
CA SER A 91 -3.78 10.73 6.58
C SER A 91 -5.20 11.22 6.81
N LYS A 92 -5.38 12.54 6.82
CA LYS A 92 -6.70 13.15 6.74
C LYS A 92 -7.38 12.75 5.42
N LYS A 93 -8.66 12.38 5.45
CA LYS A 93 -9.43 12.18 4.22
C LYS A 93 -9.64 13.54 3.56
N LEU A 94 -9.16 13.70 2.33
CA LEU A 94 -9.50 14.87 1.53
C LEU A 94 -10.95 14.71 1.09
N LYS A 95 -11.81 15.71 1.35
CA LYS A 95 -13.14 15.75 0.74
C LYS A 95 -12.95 15.95 -0.75
N ASP A 96 -13.67 15.20 -1.58
CA ASP A 96 -13.74 15.41 -3.03
C ASP A 96 -14.43 16.75 -3.33
N SER A 97 -13.75 17.86 -3.08
CA SER A 97 -14.08 19.12 -3.72
C SER A 97 -13.62 19.00 -5.16
N VAL A 98 -14.61 18.89 -6.06
CA VAL A 98 -14.51 18.99 -7.52
C VAL A 98 -13.21 19.66 -7.95
N LEU A 99 -12.32 18.90 -8.59
CA LEU A 99 -11.15 19.45 -9.26
C LEU A 99 -11.61 20.28 -10.46
N THR A 100 -11.99 21.54 -10.24
CA THR A 100 -11.92 22.54 -11.29
C THR A 100 -10.44 22.76 -11.58
N ALA A 101 -9.99 22.17 -12.69
CA ALA A 101 -8.69 22.40 -13.27
C ALA A 101 -8.55 23.88 -13.65
N SER A 102 -8.10 24.72 -12.72
CA SER A 102 -7.59 26.08 -12.96
C SER A 102 -6.96 26.61 -11.69
N GLN A 103 -5.73 26.21 -11.40
CA GLN A 103 -4.65 27.07 -10.88
C GLN A 103 -3.37 26.24 -10.74
N ARG A 104 -2.58 26.25 -11.80
CA ARG A 104 -1.15 25.93 -11.74
C ARG A 104 -0.46 27.12 -11.05
N GLN A 105 -0.04 26.97 -9.79
CA GLN A 105 1.16 27.61 -9.26
C GLN A 105 1.50 27.09 -7.85
N ASN A 106 2.60 26.34 -7.78
CA ASN A 106 3.57 26.21 -6.69
C ASN A 106 3.08 26.41 -5.24
N LYS A 107 2.73 25.29 -4.60
CA LYS A 107 3.17 24.91 -3.24
C LYS A 107 3.51 23.42 -3.32
N GLY A 108 4.73 23.02 -3.70
CA GLY A 108 5.88 23.14 -2.82
C GLY A 108 5.66 22.18 -1.67
N ASN A 109 6.13 20.94 -1.82
CA ASN A 109 6.24 19.89 -0.79
C ASN A 109 5.73 20.34 0.58
N GLU A 110 4.47 20.04 0.90
CA GLU A 110 4.12 19.91 2.31
C GLU A 110 4.88 18.68 2.79
N VAL A 111 6.09 18.97 3.26
CA VAL A 111 6.91 18.15 4.12
C VAL A 111 5.96 17.25 4.91
N LEU A 112 5.98 15.96 4.63
CA LEU A 112 5.62 14.91 5.57
C LEU A 112 6.49 15.19 6.80
N LYS A 113 6.03 16.11 7.66
CA LYS A 113 6.67 16.37 8.92
C LYS A 113 6.69 15.03 9.62
N ASP A 114 7.87 14.70 10.11
CA ASP A 114 8.28 13.52 10.88
C ASP A 114 7.46 13.35 12.18
N GLN A 115 6.14 13.40 12.05
CA GLN A 115 5.19 13.26 13.13
C GLN A 115 4.55 11.91 12.93
N SER A 116 4.97 10.96 13.77
CA SER A 116 4.29 9.69 14.00
C SER A 116 2.84 9.85 14.48
N LYS A 117 2.35 11.09 14.64
CA LYS A 117 1.02 11.45 15.12
C LYS A 117 0.30 12.35 14.13
N LEU A 118 -1.00 12.13 13.97
CA LEU A 118 -1.93 12.94 13.18
C LEU A 118 -3.01 13.49 14.11
N THR A 119 -3.11 14.80 14.24
CA THR A 119 -4.16 15.46 15.04
C THR A 119 -5.25 15.99 14.11
N LEU A 120 -6.50 15.59 14.36
CA LEU A 120 -7.70 16.04 13.63
C LEU A 120 -8.78 16.43 14.64
N GLY A 121 -9.03 17.73 14.76
CA GLY A 121 -9.97 18.25 15.76
C GLY A 121 -9.56 17.78 17.16
N MET A 122 -10.47 17.12 17.87
CA MET A 122 -10.22 16.60 19.22
C MET A 122 -9.47 15.26 19.26
N PHE A 123 -9.11 14.69 18.10
CA PHE A 123 -8.50 13.36 17.99
C PHE A 123 -7.01 13.44 17.67
N THR A 124 -6.21 12.54 18.26
CA THR A 124 -4.79 12.33 17.91
C THR A 124 -4.53 10.85 17.64
N ILE A 125 -4.06 10.54 16.43
CA ILE A 125 -3.90 9.18 15.90
C ILE A 125 -2.43 8.85 15.74
N PHE A 126 -1.96 7.69 16.21
CA PHE A 126 -0.56 7.25 16.07
C PHE A 126 -0.36 5.76 16.34
N PRO A 127 0.67 5.09 15.78
CA PRO A 127 1.59 5.59 14.75
C PRO A 127 0.92 5.76 13.39
N THR A 128 1.15 6.88 12.70
CA THR A 128 0.52 7.20 11.41
C THR A 128 1.16 6.52 10.22
N PHE A 129 2.34 5.93 10.37
CA PHE A 129 3.00 5.17 9.31
C PHE A 129 3.87 4.08 9.92
N GLY A 130 4.17 3.06 9.11
CA GLY A 130 5.04 1.97 9.53
C GLY A 130 5.07 0.83 8.51
N ILE A 131 5.78 -0.23 8.86
CA ILE A 131 5.86 -1.47 8.09
C ILE A 131 5.30 -2.60 8.95
N ILE A 132 4.43 -3.43 8.37
CA ILE A 132 3.88 -4.61 9.04
C ILE A 132 4.41 -5.85 8.36
N LEU A 133 5.20 -6.65 9.10
CA LEU A 133 5.74 -7.92 8.62
C LEU A 133 4.63 -8.96 8.37
N PRO A 134 4.86 -10.00 7.55
CA PRO A 134 3.90 -11.08 7.34
C PRO A 134 3.42 -11.69 8.67
N LYS A 135 2.11 -11.90 8.80
CA LYS A 135 1.45 -12.37 10.05
C LYS A 135 1.57 -11.42 11.24
N GLY A 136 2.23 -10.28 11.07
CA GLY A 136 2.31 -9.21 12.06
C GLY A 136 1.04 -8.38 12.10
N ASN A 137 0.93 -7.58 13.15
CA ASN A 137 -0.11 -6.58 13.27
C ASN A 137 0.47 -5.28 13.86
N GLN A 138 -0.23 -4.18 13.64
CA GLN A 138 0.07 -2.87 14.18
C GLN A 138 -1.17 -2.31 14.85
N THR A 139 -1.08 -2.08 16.15
CA THR A 139 -2.10 -1.33 16.88
C THR A 139 -1.91 0.17 16.67
N ILE A 140 -2.96 0.83 16.24
CA ILE A 140 -3.08 2.27 16.08
C ILE A 140 -3.90 2.81 17.23
N THR A 141 -3.33 3.78 17.94
CA THR A 141 -3.94 4.48 19.06
C THR A 141 -4.64 5.74 18.57
N VAL A 142 -5.85 5.97 19.06
CA VAL A 142 -6.63 7.18 18.84
C VAL A 142 -7.01 7.76 20.20
N ASP A 143 -6.41 8.89 20.51
CA ASP A 143 -6.70 9.68 21.70
C ASP A 143 -7.76 10.73 21.37
N CYS A 144 -8.79 10.84 22.20
CA CYS A 144 -9.81 11.90 22.13
C CYS A 144 -9.69 12.79 23.38
N LEU A 145 -9.49 14.09 23.19
CA LEU A 145 -9.37 15.08 24.26
C LEU A 145 -10.46 16.14 24.14
N GLY A 146 -11.44 16.09 25.05
CA GLY A 146 -12.59 16.99 25.04
C GLY A 146 -12.36 18.25 25.86
N GLU A 147 -11.62 19.22 25.36
CA GLU A 147 -11.35 20.48 26.10
C GLU A 147 -12.55 21.42 26.13
N ILE A 148 -13.41 21.37 25.10
CA ILE A 148 -14.56 22.25 24.91
C ILE A 148 -15.78 21.38 24.63
N PRO A 149 -16.99 21.71 25.13
CA PRO A 149 -18.22 21.03 24.72
C PRO A 149 -18.42 21.11 23.21
N CYS A 150 -18.25 19.99 22.52
CA CYS A 150 -18.45 19.89 21.08
C CYS A 150 -18.93 18.49 20.66
N LYS A 151 -19.44 18.41 19.44
CA LYS A 151 -19.57 17.16 18.69
C LYS A 151 -18.58 17.23 17.54
N ASP A 152 -17.68 16.26 17.47
CA ASP A 152 -16.67 16.18 16.42
C ASP A 152 -16.70 14.79 15.78
N ILE A 153 -16.61 14.75 14.45
CA ILE A 153 -16.57 13.54 13.63
C ILE A 153 -15.51 13.80 12.56
N GLN A 154 -14.52 12.90 12.46
CA GLN A 154 -13.40 13.04 11.54
C GLN A 154 -13.23 11.77 10.71
N ASP A 155 -13.03 11.96 9.40
CA ASP A 155 -12.71 10.88 8.48
C ASP A 155 -11.20 10.82 8.22
N ILE A 156 -10.66 9.60 8.17
CA ILE A 156 -9.27 9.33 7.84
C ILE A 156 -9.16 8.45 6.60
N SER A 157 -8.00 8.50 5.97
CA SER A 157 -7.61 7.60 4.89
C SER A 157 -6.46 6.73 5.36
N ILE A 158 -6.56 5.43 5.11
CA ILE A 158 -5.50 4.46 5.38
C ILE A 158 -5.02 3.96 4.02
N PHE A 159 -3.77 4.22 3.70
CA PHE A 159 -3.09 3.74 2.52
C PHE A 159 -2.23 2.53 2.89
N ILE A 160 -2.41 1.41 2.17
CA ILE A 160 -1.53 0.24 2.23
C ILE A 160 -0.77 0.13 0.90
N SER A 161 0.54 -0.08 0.92
CA SER A 161 1.35 -0.25 -0.29
C SER A 161 1.05 -1.56 -1.01
N ASP A 162 1.32 -1.61 -2.32
CA ASP A 162 1.32 -2.84 -3.12
C ASP A 162 -0.02 -3.62 -3.09
N GLN A 163 -1.13 -2.88 -2.95
CA GLN A 163 -2.48 -3.43 -3.08
C GLN A 163 -2.79 -3.82 -4.52
N ASP A 164 -3.68 -4.80 -4.68
CA ASP A 164 -4.18 -5.20 -5.98
C ASP A 164 -4.96 -4.03 -6.61
N PRO A 165 -4.54 -3.52 -7.79
CA PRO A 165 -5.18 -2.39 -8.44
C PRO A 165 -6.63 -2.66 -8.87
N ASN A 166 -7.06 -3.92 -8.90
CA ASN A 166 -8.41 -4.33 -9.29
C ASN A 166 -9.31 -4.59 -8.08
N THR A 167 -8.81 -4.48 -6.85
CA THR A 167 -9.68 -4.57 -5.66
C THR A 167 -10.58 -3.34 -5.65
N SER A 168 -11.89 -3.57 -5.67
CA SER A 168 -12.89 -2.52 -5.52
C SER A 168 -12.56 -1.68 -4.28
N LYS A 169 -12.53 -0.35 -4.44
CA LYS A 169 -12.46 0.56 -3.30
C LYS A 169 -13.81 0.48 -2.57
N GLU A 170 -13.91 -0.35 -1.53
CA GLU A 170 -15.01 -0.25 -0.56
C GLU A 170 -14.85 0.99 0.33
#